data_AF-A0A5B7JIM6-F1
#
_entry.id   AF-A0A5B7JIM6-F1
#
_cell.length_a   1.000
_cell.length_b   1.000
_cell.length_c   1.000
_cell.angle_alpha   90.00
_cell.angle_beta   90.00
_cell.angle_gamma   90.00
#
_symmetry.space_group_name_H-M   'P 1'
#
loop_
_entity.id
_entity.type
_entity.pdbx_description
1 polymer ?
#
loop_
_entity_poly.entity_id
_entity_poly.type
_entity_poly.pdbx_seq_one_letter_code
_entity_poly.pdbx_strand_id
1 'polypeptide(L)' 'MTSTDKDYRFMATNDLMTELQKDSIKLDDDSERKVVKMLLRLLEDKNGEVQNLAVKW' A
#
# COMPACT_ATOMS: atom_id res chain seq x y z
N MET A 1 -5.62 -3.37 -2.93
CA MET A 1 -5.72 -2.07 -3.63
C MET A 1 -5.98 -2.21 -5.15
N THR A 2 -6.86 -3.13 -5.55
CA THR A 2 -7.18 -3.38 -6.97
C THR A 2 -8.61 -3.01 -7.33
N SER A 3 -9.36 -2.44 -6.38
CA SER A 3 -10.70 -1.90 -6.62
C SER A 3 -10.63 -0.82 -7.69
N THR A 4 -11.63 -0.74 -8.57
CA THR A 4 -11.77 0.37 -9.53
C THR A 4 -12.07 1.69 -8.82
N ASP A 5 -12.64 1.62 -7.62
CA ASP A 5 -12.94 2.77 -6.78
C ASP A 5 -11.66 3.30 -6.11
N LYS A 6 -11.39 4.60 -6.33
CA LYS A 6 -10.20 5.27 -5.81
C LYS A 6 -10.22 5.37 -4.28
N ASP A 7 -11.38 5.55 -3.66
CA ASP A 7 -11.49 5.79 -2.22
C ASP A 7 -11.19 4.49 -1.46
N TYR A 8 -11.65 3.35 -1.98
CA TYR A 8 -11.24 2.04 -1.47
C TYR A 8 -9.74 1.77 -1.62
N ARG A 9 -9.12 2.16 -2.75
CA ARG A 9 -7.67 2.02 -2.92
C ARG A 9 -6.91 2.92 -1.96
N PHE A 10 -7.36 4.16 -1.78
CA PHE A 10 -6.79 5.12 -0.84
C PHE A 10 -6.86 4.62 0.61
N MET A 11 -8.04 4.22 1.08
CA MET A 11 -8.23 3.68 2.44
C MET A 11 -7.35 2.45 2.67
N ALA A 12 -7.37 1.48 1.76
CA ALA A 12 -6.56 0.27 1.91
C ALA A 12 -5.04 0.57 1.91
N THR A 13 -4.60 1.57 1.14
CA THR A 13 -3.19 2.00 1.13
C THR A 13 -2.85 2.66 2.46
N ASN A 14 -3.68 3.58 2.93
CA ASN A 14 -3.46 4.27 4.20
C ASN A 14 -3.42 3.30 5.39
N ASP A 15 -4.33 2.32 5.43
CA ASP A 15 -4.36 1.30 6.47
C ASP A 15 -3.08 0.45 6.45
N LEU A 16 -2.66 0.00 5.27
CA LEU A 16 -1.40 -0.77 5.14
C LEU A 16 -0.20 0.03 5.63
N MET A 17 -0.06 1.29 5.24
CA MET A 17 1.07 2.13 5.67
C MET A 17 1.09 2.34 7.18
N THR A 18 -0.08 2.51 7.77
CA THR A 18 -0.24 2.68 9.21
C THR A 18 0.17 1.42 9.96
N GLU A 19 -0.22 0.23 9.46
CA GLU A 19 0.18 -1.04 10.09
C GLU A 19 1.67 -1.34 9.93
N LEU A 20 2.28 -1.03 8.78
CA LEU A 20 3.70 -1.26 8.55
C LEU A 20 4.61 -0.37 9.44
N GLN A 21 4.09 0.75 9.96
CA GLN A 21 4.80 1.60 10.92
C GLN A 21 4.78 1.06 12.35
N LYS A 22 4.03 -0.01 12.63
CA LYS A 22 3.99 -0.61 13.97
C LYS A 22 5.08 -1.66 14.11
N ASP A 23 5.84 -1.59 15.21
CA ASP A 23 6.87 -2.58 15.55
C ASP A 23 6.31 -4.00 15.82
N SER A 24 4.99 -4.13 15.92
CA SER A 24 4.31 -5.41 16.14
C SER A 24 4.14 -6.26 14.88
N ILE A 25 4.29 -5.68 13.69
CA ILE A 25 4.05 -6.42 12.45
C ILE A 25 5.18 -7.42 12.21
N LYS A 26 4.82 -8.69 12.06
CA LYS A 26 5.75 -9.76 11.66
C LYS A 26 5.31 -10.27 10.31
N LEU A 27 6.09 -9.96 9.28
CA LEU A 27 5.90 -10.48 7.95
C LEU A 27 6.87 -11.65 7.73
N ASP A 28 6.39 -12.70 7.07
CA ASP A 28 7.27 -13.72 6.51
C ASP A 28 7.78 -13.26 5.12
N ASP A 29 8.80 -13.95 4.60
CA ASP A 29 9.44 -13.62 3.33
C ASP A 29 8.44 -13.48 2.16
N ASP A 30 7.38 -14.30 2.14
CA ASP A 30 6.37 -14.24 1.08
C ASP A 30 5.46 -13.01 1.23
N SER A 31 5.06 -12.70 2.46
CA SER A 31 4.26 -11.51 2.77
C SER A 31 5.02 -10.22 2.48
N GLU A 32 6.31 -10.15 2.82
CA GLU A 32 7.16 -9.00 2.47
C GLU A 32 7.21 -8.80 0.95
N ARG A 33 7.47 -9.88 0.19
CA ARG A 33 7.50 -9.81 -1.29
C ARG A 33 6.16 -9.34 -1.86
N LYS A 34 5.04 -9.78 -1.29
CA LYS A 34 3.69 -9.37 -1.70
C LYS A 34 3.46 -7.89 -1.41
N VAL A 35 3.82 -7.42 -0.22
CA VAL A 35 3.70 -6.00 0.18
C VAL A 35 4.55 -5.12 -0.75
N VAL A 36 5.81 -5.47 -0.98
CA VAL A 36 6.70 -4.71 -1.88
C VAL A 36 6.14 -4.65 -3.30
N LYS A 37 5.72 -5.79 -3.88
CA LYS A 37 5.10 -5.80 -5.22
C LYS A 37 3.83 -4.95 -5.27
N MET A 38 3.06 -4.94 -4.20
CA MET A 38 1.84 -4.14 -4.10
C MET A 38 2.14 -2.64 -4.08
N LEU A 39 3.12 -2.21 -3.26
CA LEU A 39 3.56 -0.81 -3.20
C LEU A 39 4.11 -0.33 -4.55
N LEU A 40 4.93 -1.15 -5.22
CA LEU A 40 5.43 -0.83 -6.56
C LEU A 40 4.29 -0.62 -7.57
N ARG A 41 3.24 -1.44 -7.50
CA ARG A 41 2.06 -1.28 -8.36
C ARG A 41 1.27 -0.01 -8.04
N LEU A 42 1.24 0.43 -6.79
CA LEU A 42 0.56 1.67 -6.40
C LEU A 42 1.27 2.93 -6.89
N LEU A 43 2.59 2.88 -7.09
CA LEU A 43 3.32 3.96 -7.75
C LEU A 43 2.82 4.21 -9.18
N GLU A 44 2.21 3.21 -9.80
CA GLU A 44 1.60 3.28 -11.13
C GLU A 44 0.07 3.55 -11.09
N ASP A 45 -0.50 3.86 -9.92
CA ASP A 45 -1.95 4.14 -9.81
C ASP A 45 -2.35 5.35 -10.66
N LYS A 46 -3.52 5.30 -11.30
CA LYS A 46 -4.03 6.41 -12.11
C LYS A 46 -4.40 7.64 -11.28
N ASN A 47 -4.56 7.49 -9.97
CA ASN A 47 -4.90 8.57 -9.07
C ASN A 47 -3.67 9.06 -8.30
N GLY A 48 -3.36 10.36 -8.43
CA GLY A 48 -2.19 10.97 -7.80
C GLY A 48 -2.21 11.00 -6.27
N GLU A 49 -3.38 10.99 -5.63
CA GLU A 49 -3.46 10.93 -4.16
C GLU A 49 -3.06 9.55 -3.65
N VAL A 50 -3.49 8.49 -4.34
CA VAL A 50 -3.10 7.11 -4.05
C VAL A 50 -1.59 6.92 -4.30
N GLN A 51 -1.05 7.46 -5.40
CA GLN A 51 0.39 7.45 -5.67
C GLN A 51 1.18 8.17 -4.57
N ASN A 52 0.72 9.36 -4.17
CA ASN A 52 1.38 10.14 -3.11
C ASN A 52 1.43 9.39 -1.78
N LEU A 53 0.39 8.62 -1.43
CA LEU A 53 0.43 7.77 -0.24
C LEU A 53 1.49 6.67 -0.36
N ALA A 54 1.61 6.04 -1.53
CA ALA A 54 2.60 4.98 -1.77
C ALA A 54 4.05 5.50 -1.70
N VAL A 55 4.31 6.75 -2.11
CA VAL A 55 5.64 7.39 -2.07
C VAL A 55 6.02 7.90 -0.68
N LYS A 56 5.05 8.23 0.17
CA LYS A 56 5.30 8.82 1.50
C LYS A 56 5.93 7.86 2.52
N TRP A 57 6.14 6.59 2.16
CA TRP A 57 6.86 5.62 2.99
C TRP A 57 8.37 5.81 2.89
#